data_AF-A0A8S1NK12-F1
#
_entry.id   AF-A0A8S1NK12-F1
#
_cell.length_a   1.000
_cell.length_b   1.000
_cell.length_c   1.000
_cell.angle_alpha   90.00
_cell.angle_beta   90.00
_cell.angle_gamma   90.00
#
_symmetry.space_group_name_H-M   'P 1'
#
loop_
_entity.id
_entity.type
_entity.pdbx_description
1 polymer ?
#
loop_
_entity_poly.entity_id
_entity_poly.type
_entity_poly.pdbx_seq_one_letter_code
_entity_poly.pdbx_strand_id
1 'polypeptide(L)'
;MVNWTQRFITGLIGAPIVLYTIQNQLALCVLINVVLYLLHAEFQKLISNVLKHNCSDSDRWYVETMASSWFIRIPTHYFITMSIMQSNPLSVHLHMIISIFFLLLVRLMNYLKISDFLKQNQKTISDKFPSQMVEKKIQMLTFFQMSADIVQFILFVYPLNFVLIVFQYKQAQALNLIWLISAWQTDNGALFMGSMFGKTLFCPKISPNKTWEGVSGGIFLSVFSSLILSQMNFLSFITLDDLHTKHFLLISLIVSIASIFGDLIESFIKRVADVKDSGSLFPGHGGILDRLDSLCFSAPFVYLYIQIFMHDVLELA
;
A
#
# COMPACT_ATOMS: atom_id res chain seq x y z
N MET A 1 25.24 4.79 1.24
CA MET A 1 25.43 3.73 2.26
C MET A 1 24.15 3.61 3.08
N VAL A 2 23.73 2.40 3.41
CA VAL A 2 22.53 2.16 4.25
C VAL A 2 22.83 2.60 5.67
N ASN A 3 21.97 3.43 6.27
CA ASN A 3 22.12 3.84 7.66
C ASN A 3 21.49 2.80 8.59
N TRP A 4 22.28 1.80 8.98
CA TRP A 4 21.82 0.68 9.80
C TRP A 4 21.31 1.09 11.18
N THR A 5 21.85 2.15 11.78
CA THR A 5 21.40 2.63 13.10
C THR A 5 19.99 3.19 13.04
N GLN A 6 19.69 4.01 12.03
CA GLN A 6 18.33 4.50 11.80
C GLN A 6 17.36 3.34 11.53
N ARG A 7 17.77 2.33 10.75
CA ARG A 7 16.99 1.10 10.48
C ARG A 7 16.63 0.30 11.71
N PHE A 8 17.60 0.17 12.59
CA PHE A 8 17.39 -0.53 13.83
C PHE A 8 16.43 0.22 14.75
N ILE A 9 16.58 1.55 14.87
CA ILE A 9 15.74 2.39 15.75
C ILE A 9 14.29 2.43 15.28
N THR A 10 14.04 2.64 13.99
CA THR A 10 12.67 2.65 13.44
C THR A 10 12.01 1.28 13.59
N GLY A 11 12.75 0.19 13.39
CA GLY A 11 12.27 -1.18 13.64
C GLY A 11 11.93 -1.43 15.11
N LEU A 12 12.77 -0.97 16.04
CA LEU A 12 12.55 -1.09 17.49
C LEU A 12 11.29 -0.37 17.96
N ILE A 13 10.90 0.73 17.31
CA ILE A 13 9.69 1.48 17.67
C ILE A 13 8.48 0.93 16.92
N GLY A 14 8.61 0.69 15.61
CA GLY A 14 7.50 0.29 14.74
C GLY A 14 7.02 -1.13 15.00
N ALA A 15 7.93 -2.10 15.18
CA ALA A 15 7.55 -3.50 15.33
C ALA A 15 6.70 -3.75 16.60
N PRO A 16 7.04 -3.22 17.79
CA PRO A 16 6.18 -3.37 18.97
C PRO A 16 4.79 -2.75 18.79
N ILE A 17 4.69 -1.58 18.13
CA ILE A 17 3.39 -0.94 17.86
C ILE A 17 2.53 -1.85 16.98
N VAL A 18 3.09 -2.38 15.89
CA VAL A 18 2.38 -3.28 14.98
C VAL A 18 2.00 -4.58 15.67
N LEU A 19 2.90 -5.17 16.45
CA LEU A 19 2.62 -6.41 17.20
C LEU A 19 1.51 -6.20 18.24
N TYR A 20 1.51 -5.05 18.92
CA TYR A 20 0.45 -4.70 19.87
C TYR A 20 -0.90 -4.51 19.17
N THR A 21 -0.93 -3.86 18.01
CA THR A 21 -2.19 -3.62 17.29
C THR A 21 -2.80 -4.91 16.73
N ILE A 22 -2.00 -5.90 16.33
CA ILE A 22 -2.53 -7.21 15.88
C ILE A 22 -3.33 -7.92 16.98
N GLN A 23 -3.08 -7.64 18.26
CA GLN A 23 -3.83 -8.26 19.35
C GLN A 23 -5.25 -7.70 19.48
N ASN A 24 -5.53 -6.51 18.93
CA ASN A 24 -6.80 -5.82 19.09
C ASN A 24 -7.29 -5.17 17.78
N GLN A 25 -8.43 -5.65 17.27
CA GLN A 25 -9.01 -5.18 16.00
C GLN A 25 -9.24 -3.66 15.97
N LEU A 26 -9.66 -3.04 17.07
CA LEU A 26 -9.86 -1.59 17.14
C LEU A 26 -8.53 -0.83 17.06
N ALA A 27 -7.50 -1.31 17.76
CA ALA A 27 -6.16 -0.71 17.70
C ALA A 27 -5.56 -0.81 16.30
N LEU A 28 -5.74 -1.95 15.64
CA LEU A 28 -5.31 -2.15 14.24
C LEU A 28 -6.09 -1.26 13.27
N CYS A 29 -7.40 -1.09 13.46
CA CYS A 29 -8.21 -0.15 12.69
C CYS A 29 -7.66 1.27 12.77
N VAL A 30 -7.37 1.77 13.97
CA VAL A 30 -6.82 3.12 14.16
C VAL A 30 -5.50 3.25 13.43
N LEU A 31 -4.61 2.25 13.56
CA LEU A 31 -3.33 2.23 12.84
C LEU A 31 -3.54 2.28 11.32
N ILE A 32 -4.40 1.42 10.77
CA ILE A 32 -4.67 1.36 9.32
C ILE A 32 -5.25 2.68 8.81
N ASN A 33 -6.14 3.35 9.56
CA ASN A 33 -6.68 4.65 9.16
C ASN A 33 -5.58 5.73 9.12
N VAL A 34 -4.73 5.81 10.15
CA VAL A 34 -3.60 6.76 10.17
C VAL A 34 -2.64 6.49 9.00
N VAL A 35 -2.30 5.22 8.80
CA VAL A 35 -1.42 4.77 7.72
C VAL A 35 -2.01 5.12 6.35
N LEU A 36 -3.31 4.89 6.13
CA LEU A 36 -3.95 5.20 4.85
C LEU A 36 -4.12 6.69 4.59
N TYR A 37 -4.33 7.50 5.65
CA TYR A 37 -4.29 8.95 5.53
C TYR A 37 -2.93 9.45 5.00
N LEU A 38 -1.84 8.92 5.56
CA LEU A 38 -0.47 9.28 5.17
C LEU A 38 -0.14 8.73 3.78
N LEU A 39 -0.49 7.48 3.50
CA LEU A 39 -0.29 6.84 2.20
C LEU A 39 -0.98 7.62 1.09
N HIS A 40 -2.20 8.10 1.35
CA HIS A 40 -2.92 8.90 0.38
C HIS A 40 -2.23 10.23 0.09
N ALA A 41 -1.79 10.95 1.12
CA ALA A 41 -1.04 12.18 0.91
C ALA A 41 0.22 11.96 0.07
N GLU A 42 0.95 10.88 0.34
CA GLU A 42 2.20 10.56 -0.33
C GLU A 42 1.99 10.10 -1.78
N PHE A 43 1.01 9.23 -2.02
CA PHE A 43 0.68 8.76 -3.37
C PHE A 43 0.23 9.91 -4.27
N GLN A 44 -0.63 10.82 -3.78
CA GLN A 44 -1.05 11.99 -4.55
C GLN A 44 0.12 12.91 -4.90
N LYS A 45 1.09 13.07 -3.99
CA LYS A 45 2.32 13.83 -4.27
C LYS A 45 3.13 13.18 -5.39
N LEU A 46 3.23 11.87 -5.39
CA LEU A 46 3.94 11.12 -6.41
C LEU A 46 3.28 11.28 -7.79
N ILE A 47 1.95 11.11 -7.86
CA ILE A 47 1.18 11.32 -9.10
C ILE A 47 1.28 12.77 -9.58
N SER A 48 1.26 13.73 -8.64
CA SER A 48 1.49 15.14 -8.95
C SER A 48 2.84 15.35 -9.66
N ASN A 49 3.91 14.72 -9.17
CA ASN A 49 5.23 14.80 -9.80
C ASN A 49 5.24 14.21 -11.21
N VAL A 50 4.60 13.05 -11.42
CA VAL A 50 4.45 12.43 -12.75
C VAL A 50 3.80 13.42 -13.73
N LEU A 51 2.68 14.02 -13.34
CA LEU A 51 1.92 14.90 -14.21
C LEU A 51 2.67 16.22 -14.51
N LYS A 52 3.43 16.74 -13.55
CA LYS A 52 4.14 18.02 -13.68
C LYS A 52 5.27 18.02 -14.71
N HIS A 53 5.84 16.86 -15.03
CA HIS A 53 7.04 16.77 -15.87
C HIS A 53 6.84 17.37 -17.28
N ASN A 54 5.64 17.29 -17.83
CA ASN A 54 5.31 17.77 -19.18
C ASN A 54 4.27 18.92 -19.17
N CYS A 55 4.20 19.65 -18.06
CA CYS A 55 3.18 20.65 -17.77
C CYS A 55 3.75 22.06 -17.68
N SER A 56 3.00 23.06 -18.18
CA SER A 56 3.32 24.47 -17.95
C SER A 56 2.95 24.88 -16.52
N ASP A 57 3.37 26.06 -16.06
CA ASP A 57 3.12 26.48 -14.68
C ASP A 57 1.62 26.57 -14.31
N SER A 58 0.73 26.88 -15.26
CA SER A 58 -0.74 26.75 -15.07
C SER A 58 -1.15 25.36 -14.67
N ASP A 59 -0.64 24.39 -15.41
CA ASP A 59 -1.05 23.00 -15.30
C ASP A 59 -0.53 22.44 -13.97
N ARG A 60 0.66 22.88 -13.54
CA ARG A 60 1.22 22.53 -12.23
C ARG A 60 0.32 23.02 -11.10
N TRP A 61 -0.13 24.28 -11.14
CA TRP A 61 -1.07 24.81 -10.15
C TRP A 61 -2.37 24.00 -10.11
N TYR A 62 -2.92 23.67 -11.28
CA TYR A 62 -4.12 22.84 -11.38
C TYR A 62 -3.92 21.46 -10.74
N VAL A 63 -2.84 20.77 -11.12
CA VAL A 63 -2.50 19.44 -10.62
C VAL A 63 -2.32 19.45 -9.10
N GLU A 64 -1.65 20.46 -8.53
CA GLU A 64 -1.46 20.61 -7.08
C GLU A 64 -2.77 20.89 -6.33
N THR A 65 -3.59 21.79 -6.87
CA THR A 65 -4.90 22.13 -6.29
C THR A 65 -5.79 20.90 -6.24
N MET A 66 -5.76 20.09 -7.30
CA MET A 66 -6.48 18.83 -7.33
C MET A 66 -5.92 17.80 -6.34
N ALA A 67 -4.61 17.61 -6.30
CA ALA A 67 -3.96 16.63 -5.43
C ALA A 67 -4.10 16.95 -3.93
N SER A 68 -4.22 18.23 -3.58
CA SER A 68 -4.31 18.70 -2.19
C SER A 68 -5.73 18.67 -1.59
N SER A 69 -6.75 18.31 -2.36
CA SER A 69 -8.13 18.26 -1.88
C SER A 69 -8.30 17.22 -0.76
N TRP A 70 -8.49 17.67 0.47
CA TRP A 70 -8.65 16.78 1.62
C TRP A 70 -9.91 15.91 1.55
N PHE A 71 -10.97 16.40 0.88
CA PHE A 71 -12.25 15.69 0.74
C PHE A 71 -12.11 14.34 0.06
N ILE A 72 -11.10 14.16 -0.78
CA ILE A 72 -10.91 12.89 -1.50
C ILE A 72 -10.46 11.74 -0.58
N ARG A 73 -10.05 12.06 0.64
CA ARG A 73 -9.69 11.07 1.67
C ARG A 73 -10.92 10.52 2.38
N ILE A 74 -12.06 11.20 2.34
CA ILE A 74 -13.27 10.77 3.07
C ILE A 74 -13.75 9.39 2.61
N PRO A 75 -13.87 9.09 1.30
CA PRO A 75 -14.34 7.79 0.84
C PRO A 75 -13.44 6.63 1.28
N THR A 76 -12.11 6.84 1.35
CA THR A 76 -11.18 5.79 1.78
C THR A 76 -11.32 5.48 3.27
N HIS A 77 -11.52 6.50 4.12
CA HIS A 77 -11.73 6.29 5.55
C HIS A 77 -13.11 5.69 5.85
N TYR A 78 -14.13 6.13 5.11
CA TYR A 78 -15.47 5.54 5.16
C TYR A 78 -15.43 4.03 4.87
N PHE A 79 -14.74 3.64 3.78
CA PHE A 79 -14.60 2.23 3.41
C PHE A 79 -14.08 1.36 4.55
N ILE A 80 -12.97 1.76 5.17
CA ILE A 80 -12.33 0.99 6.25
C ILE A 80 -13.26 0.91 7.45
N THR A 81 -13.87 2.04 7.82
CA THR A 81 -14.77 2.11 8.98
C THR A 81 -15.95 1.16 8.81
N MET A 82 -16.59 1.17 7.63
CA MET A 82 -17.72 0.30 7.33
C MET A 82 -17.30 -1.16 7.20
N SER A 83 -16.08 -1.43 6.71
CA SER A 83 -15.55 -2.79 6.61
C SER A 83 -15.36 -3.46 7.97
N ILE A 84 -15.14 -2.67 9.02
CA ILE A 84 -15.02 -3.19 10.40
C ILE A 84 -16.39 -3.39 11.04
N MET A 85 -17.32 -2.48 10.76
CA MET A 85 -18.67 -2.53 11.33
C MET A 85 -19.54 -3.64 10.72
N GLN A 86 -19.05 -4.32 9.67
CA GLN A 86 -19.84 -5.30 8.93
C GLN A 86 -19.16 -6.66 8.88
N SER A 87 -19.91 -7.68 9.26
CA SER A 87 -19.50 -9.08 9.21
C SER A 87 -19.77 -9.74 7.85
N ASN A 88 -20.59 -9.13 6.98
CA ASN A 88 -20.98 -9.74 5.71
C ASN A 88 -20.01 -9.34 4.57
N PRO A 89 -19.36 -10.30 3.87
CA PRO A 89 -18.48 -9.99 2.74
C PRO A 89 -19.16 -9.20 1.62
N LEU A 90 -20.44 -9.51 1.31
CA LEU A 90 -21.20 -8.81 0.27
C LEU A 90 -21.32 -7.31 0.58
N SER A 91 -21.55 -6.99 1.85
CA SER A 91 -21.70 -5.61 2.27
C SER A 91 -20.35 -4.89 2.23
N VAL A 92 -19.24 -5.53 2.59
CA VAL A 92 -17.90 -4.96 2.38
C VAL A 92 -17.63 -4.61 0.91
N HIS A 93 -17.95 -5.51 -0.03
CA HIS A 93 -17.81 -5.23 -1.46
C HIS A 93 -18.70 -4.08 -1.93
N LEU A 94 -19.92 -3.95 -1.39
CA LEU A 94 -20.80 -2.82 -1.67
C LEU A 94 -20.16 -1.50 -1.20
N HIS A 95 -19.58 -1.47 0.01
CA HIS A 95 -18.89 -0.28 0.53
C HIS A 95 -17.66 0.08 -0.31
N MET A 96 -16.95 -0.91 -0.86
CA MET A 96 -15.86 -0.67 -1.80
C MET A 96 -16.37 0.07 -3.04
N ILE A 97 -17.42 -0.45 -3.69
CA ILE A 97 -18.01 0.15 -4.90
C ILE A 97 -18.51 1.57 -4.60
N ILE A 98 -19.21 1.75 -3.49
CA ILE A 98 -19.70 3.05 -3.03
C ILE A 98 -18.53 4.02 -2.83
N SER A 99 -17.45 3.57 -2.22
CA SER A 99 -16.28 4.41 -1.92
C SER A 99 -15.54 4.83 -3.19
N ILE A 100 -15.36 3.92 -4.16
CA ILE A 100 -14.79 4.26 -5.46
C ILE A 100 -15.70 5.25 -6.21
N PHE A 101 -17.01 5.02 -6.19
CA PHE A 101 -17.96 5.95 -6.81
C PHE A 101 -17.88 7.36 -6.20
N PHE A 102 -17.88 7.47 -4.86
CA PHE A 102 -17.77 8.76 -4.19
C PHE A 102 -16.41 9.43 -4.40
N LEU A 103 -15.32 8.67 -4.43
CA LEU A 103 -13.99 9.16 -4.75
C LEU A 103 -13.96 9.82 -6.14
N LEU A 104 -14.53 9.16 -7.15
CA LEU A 104 -14.64 9.70 -8.51
C LEU A 104 -15.58 10.92 -8.57
N LEU A 105 -16.69 10.87 -7.85
CA LEU A 105 -17.64 11.98 -7.78
C LEU A 105 -16.99 13.22 -7.14
N VAL A 106 -16.26 13.07 -6.04
CA VAL A 106 -15.52 14.17 -5.39
C VAL A 106 -14.49 14.75 -6.36
N ARG A 107 -13.76 13.90 -7.10
CA ARG A 107 -12.78 14.35 -8.10
C ARG A 107 -13.45 15.12 -9.24
N LEU A 108 -14.61 14.66 -9.71
CA LEU A 108 -15.40 15.34 -10.74
C LEU A 108 -15.94 16.68 -10.24
N MET A 109 -16.45 16.75 -9.01
CA MET A 109 -16.91 18.00 -8.41
C MET A 109 -15.78 19.03 -8.27
N ASN A 110 -14.57 18.59 -7.90
CA ASN A 110 -13.41 19.46 -7.86
C ASN A 110 -13.03 19.98 -9.26
N TYR A 111 -13.13 19.13 -10.28
CA TYR A 111 -12.91 19.55 -11.67
C TYR A 111 -13.88 20.65 -12.06
N LEU A 112 -15.18 20.46 -11.85
CA LEU A 112 -16.21 21.45 -12.21
C LEU A 112 -15.97 22.78 -11.48
N LYS A 113 -15.71 22.74 -10.16
CA LYS A 113 -15.42 23.95 -9.38
C LYS A 113 -14.21 24.71 -9.90
N ILE A 114 -13.11 24.01 -10.18
CA ILE A 114 -11.87 24.65 -10.66
C ILE A 114 -12.05 25.15 -12.10
N SER A 115 -12.74 24.39 -12.97
CA SER A 115 -12.99 24.80 -14.35
C SER A 115 -13.88 26.05 -14.42
N ASP A 116 -14.91 26.12 -13.58
CA ASP A 116 -15.80 27.29 -13.52
C ASP A 116 -15.06 28.52 -12.98
N PHE A 117 -14.22 28.34 -11.96
CA PHE A 117 -13.34 29.40 -11.44
C PHE A 117 -12.39 29.94 -12.53
N LEU A 118 -11.79 29.05 -13.33
CA LEU A 118 -10.90 29.45 -14.43
C LEU A 118 -11.66 30.18 -15.55
N LYS A 119 -12.87 29.74 -15.90
CA LYS A 119 -13.74 30.40 -16.89
C LYS A 119 -14.15 31.80 -16.43
N GLN A 120 -14.54 31.97 -15.17
CA GLN A 120 -14.95 33.27 -14.62
C GLN A 120 -13.79 34.27 -14.59
N ASN A 121 -12.57 33.82 -14.26
CA ASN A 121 -11.40 34.67 -14.17
C ASN A 121 -10.61 34.78 -15.48
N GLN A 122 -11.16 34.27 -16.58
CA GLN A 122 -10.46 34.14 -17.86
C GLN A 122 -9.93 35.47 -18.40
N LYS A 123 -10.63 36.61 -18.23
CA LYS A 123 -10.11 37.91 -18.69
C LYS A 123 -8.84 38.34 -17.93
N THR A 124 -8.81 38.16 -16.62
CA THR A 124 -7.65 38.45 -15.76
C THR A 124 -6.51 37.44 -15.95
N ILE A 125 -6.86 36.22 -16.35
CA ILE A 125 -5.96 35.08 -16.56
C ILE A 125 -5.46 35.01 -18.01
N SER A 126 -6.15 35.62 -18.98
CA SER A 126 -5.85 35.52 -20.42
C SER A 126 -4.53 36.18 -20.83
N ASP A 127 -4.04 37.17 -20.07
CA ASP A 127 -2.68 37.71 -20.23
C ASP A 127 -1.59 36.68 -19.89
N LYS A 128 -1.95 35.57 -19.23
CA LYS A 128 -1.05 34.48 -18.87
C LYS A 128 -1.38 33.12 -19.52
N PHE A 129 -2.61 32.89 -20.02
CA PHE A 129 -3.05 31.53 -20.43
C PHE A 129 -4.05 31.50 -21.63
N PRO A 130 -3.71 30.86 -22.78
CA PRO A 130 -4.58 30.77 -23.96
C PRO A 130 -5.72 29.73 -23.83
N SER A 131 -6.91 30.04 -24.35
CA SER A 131 -8.20 29.51 -23.86
C SER A 131 -8.67 28.12 -24.33
N GLN A 132 -8.49 27.73 -25.60
CA GLN A 132 -9.11 26.50 -26.14
C GLN A 132 -8.27 25.22 -25.99
N MET A 133 -6.94 25.33 -25.89
CA MET A 133 -6.09 24.17 -25.55
C MET A 133 -6.15 23.80 -24.05
N VAL A 134 -6.57 24.73 -23.19
CA VAL A 134 -6.58 24.56 -21.73
C VAL A 134 -7.67 23.58 -21.28
N GLU A 135 -8.89 23.62 -21.83
CA GLU A 135 -9.99 22.78 -21.33
C GLU A 135 -9.76 21.28 -21.58
N LYS A 136 -9.32 20.91 -22.79
CA LYS A 136 -9.03 19.50 -23.14
C LYS A 136 -7.83 18.96 -22.34
N LYS A 137 -6.83 19.81 -22.07
CA LYS A 137 -5.66 19.43 -21.25
C LYS A 137 -6.05 19.23 -19.78
N ILE A 138 -6.86 20.12 -19.21
CA ILE A 138 -7.40 19.98 -17.85
C ILE A 138 -8.25 18.72 -17.71
N GLN A 139 -9.10 18.42 -18.69
CA GLN A 139 -9.86 17.16 -18.72
C GLN A 139 -8.95 15.94 -18.70
N MET A 140 -7.88 15.94 -19.50
CA MET A 140 -6.89 14.86 -19.53
C MET A 140 -6.17 14.71 -18.19
N LEU A 141 -5.75 15.81 -17.55
CA LEU A 141 -5.10 15.80 -16.23
C LEU A 141 -6.06 15.25 -15.16
N THR A 142 -7.32 15.66 -15.17
CA THR A 142 -8.36 15.13 -14.28
C THR A 142 -8.52 13.63 -14.47
N PHE A 143 -8.60 13.17 -15.71
CA PHE A 143 -8.76 11.75 -16.04
C PHE A 143 -7.60 10.92 -15.49
N PHE A 144 -6.36 11.39 -15.65
CA PHE A 144 -5.20 10.71 -15.08
C PHE A 144 -5.25 10.66 -13.56
N GLN A 145 -5.64 11.75 -12.88
CA GLN A 145 -5.80 11.75 -11.43
C GLN A 145 -6.90 10.79 -10.97
N MET A 146 -8.07 10.78 -11.62
CA MET A 146 -9.14 9.82 -11.35
C MET A 146 -8.65 8.37 -11.50
N SER A 147 -7.91 8.08 -12.58
CA SER A 147 -7.34 6.75 -12.79
C SER A 147 -6.35 6.36 -11.70
N ALA A 148 -5.52 7.32 -11.27
CA ALA A 148 -4.55 7.11 -10.20
C ALA A 148 -5.26 6.86 -8.86
N ASP A 149 -6.38 7.52 -8.58
CA ASP A 149 -7.17 7.29 -7.37
C ASP A 149 -7.77 5.89 -7.33
N ILE A 150 -8.27 5.39 -8.47
CA ILE A 150 -8.77 4.01 -8.58
C ILE A 150 -7.62 3.03 -8.35
N VAL A 151 -6.49 3.24 -9.01
CA VAL A 151 -5.28 2.40 -8.86
C VAL A 151 -4.83 2.39 -7.39
N GLN A 152 -4.79 3.55 -6.74
CA GLN A 152 -4.44 3.66 -5.33
C GLN A 152 -5.42 2.87 -4.46
N PHE A 153 -6.71 3.00 -4.72
CA PHE A 153 -7.74 2.31 -3.96
C PHE A 153 -7.59 0.80 -4.09
N ILE A 154 -7.43 0.29 -5.30
CA ILE A 154 -7.35 -1.15 -5.58
C ILE A 154 -6.04 -1.75 -5.08
N LEU A 155 -4.91 -1.05 -5.23
CA LEU A 155 -3.59 -1.59 -4.89
C LEU A 155 -3.19 -1.40 -3.43
N PHE A 156 -3.71 -0.38 -2.74
CA PHE A 156 -3.26 -0.06 -1.37
C PHE A 156 -4.41 -0.01 -0.35
N VAL A 157 -5.54 0.64 -0.67
CA VAL A 157 -6.64 0.80 0.30
C VAL A 157 -7.40 -0.50 0.52
N TYR A 158 -7.84 -1.12 -0.57
CA TYR A 158 -8.63 -2.35 -0.53
C TYR A 158 -7.86 -3.52 0.07
N PRO A 159 -6.57 -3.75 -0.27
CA PRO A 159 -5.83 -4.88 0.29
C PRO A 159 -5.58 -4.81 1.79
N LEU A 160 -5.37 -3.61 2.34
CA LEU A 160 -5.20 -3.44 3.79
C LEU A 160 -6.46 -3.82 4.59
N ASN A 161 -7.63 -3.80 3.94
CA ASN A 161 -8.86 -4.28 4.57
C ASN A 161 -8.85 -5.79 4.84
N PHE A 162 -8.11 -6.58 4.07
CA PHE A 162 -8.05 -8.04 4.29
C PHE A 162 -7.44 -8.40 5.65
N VAL A 163 -6.51 -7.59 6.15
CA VAL A 163 -5.91 -7.75 7.48
C VAL A 163 -6.97 -7.60 8.58
N LEU A 164 -7.99 -6.76 8.35
CA LEU A 164 -9.12 -6.55 9.26
C LEU A 164 -10.16 -7.65 9.12
N ILE A 165 -10.49 -8.07 7.91
CA ILE A 165 -11.47 -9.15 7.66
C ILE A 165 -11.01 -10.46 8.30
N VAL A 166 -9.70 -10.73 8.32
CA VAL A 166 -9.14 -11.93 8.95
C VAL A 166 -9.49 -12.04 10.45
N PHE A 167 -9.83 -10.94 11.15
CA PHE A 167 -10.34 -10.96 12.54
C PHE A 167 -11.68 -11.66 12.73
N GLN A 168 -12.39 -12.03 11.66
CA GLN A 168 -13.56 -12.92 11.76
C GLN A 168 -13.20 -14.35 12.18
N TYR A 169 -11.92 -14.72 12.13
CA TYR A 169 -11.42 -16.05 12.50
C TYR A 169 -10.70 -16.00 13.86
N LYS A 170 -10.82 -17.05 14.67
CA LYS A 170 -10.12 -17.14 15.97
C LYS A 170 -8.59 -17.06 15.83
N GLN A 171 -8.05 -17.60 14.74
CA GLN A 171 -6.62 -17.62 14.45
C GLN A 171 -6.10 -16.35 13.76
N ALA A 172 -6.89 -15.25 13.74
CA ALA A 172 -6.56 -14.02 13.04
C ALA A 172 -5.17 -13.45 13.36
N GLN A 173 -4.81 -13.49 14.64
CA GLN A 173 -3.53 -12.96 15.12
C GLN A 173 -2.35 -13.74 14.53
N ALA A 174 -2.46 -15.07 14.47
CA ALA A 174 -1.45 -15.94 13.87
C ALA A 174 -1.31 -15.65 12.37
N LEU A 175 -2.43 -15.59 11.63
CA LEU A 175 -2.43 -15.33 10.19
C LEU A 175 -1.82 -13.98 9.84
N ASN A 176 -2.19 -12.92 10.57
CA ASN A 176 -1.64 -11.59 10.39
C ASN A 176 -0.14 -11.54 10.74
N LEU A 177 0.29 -12.27 11.77
CA LEU A 177 1.70 -12.35 12.14
C LEU A 177 2.52 -13.08 11.07
N ILE A 178 2.04 -14.21 10.54
CA ILE A 178 2.69 -14.95 9.45
C ILE A 178 2.86 -14.04 8.24
N TRP A 179 1.81 -13.31 7.86
CA TRP A 179 1.84 -12.36 6.74
C TRP A 179 2.90 -11.26 6.94
N LEU A 180 2.93 -10.60 8.10
CA LEU A 180 3.88 -9.54 8.39
C LEU A 180 5.33 -10.03 8.44
N ILE A 181 5.58 -11.12 9.16
CA ILE A 181 6.93 -11.71 9.25
C ILE A 181 7.40 -12.13 7.87
N SER A 182 6.54 -12.79 7.09
CA SER A 182 6.90 -13.24 5.74
C SER A 182 7.28 -12.06 4.84
N ALA A 183 6.55 -10.94 4.88
CA ALA A 183 6.87 -9.76 4.09
C ALA A 183 8.18 -9.09 4.56
N TRP A 184 8.33 -8.83 5.86
CA TRP A 184 9.54 -8.20 6.40
C TRP A 184 10.79 -9.05 6.19
N GLN A 185 10.68 -10.36 6.34
CA GLN A 185 11.81 -11.27 6.13
C GLN A 185 12.13 -11.45 4.65
N THR A 186 11.18 -11.24 3.74
CA THR A 186 11.47 -11.16 2.30
C THR A 186 12.38 -9.97 2.01
N ASP A 187 12.05 -8.78 2.52
CA ASP A 187 12.85 -7.57 2.31
C ASP A 187 14.24 -7.71 2.95
N ASN A 188 14.31 -8.24 4.18
CA ASN A 188 15.57 -8.46 4.89
C ASN A 188 16.46 -9.48 4.18
N GLY A 189 15.87 -10.61 3.74
CA GLY A 189 16.60 -11.66 3.05
C GLY A 189 17.10 -11.20 1.69
N ALA A 190 16.26 -10.45 0.96
CA ALA A 190 16.65 -9.87 -0.32
C ALA A 190 17.79 -8.86 -0.19
N LEU A 191 17.75 -8.03 0.85
CA LEU A 191 18.82 -7.07 1.12
C LEU A 191 20.11 -7.76 1.57
N PHE A 192 20.02 -8.72 2.49
CA PHE A 192 21.20 -9.41 3.03
C PHE A 192 21.89 -10.26 1.96
N MET A 193 21.14 -11.17 1.32
CA MET A 193 21.71 -12.05 0.31
C MET A 193 22.07 -11.29 -0.96
N GLY A 194 21.27 -10.28 -1.34
CA GLY A 194 21.56 -9.44 -2.49
C GLY A 194 22.82 -8.59 -2.32
N SER A 195 23.08 -8.06 -1.12
CA SER A 195 24.28 -7.25 -0.87
C SER A 195 25.55 -8.10 -0.69
N MET A 196 25.46 -9.30 -0.14
CA MET A 196 26.62 -10.17 0.08
C MET A 196 26.99 -11.03 -1.14
N PHE A 197 25.99 -11.56 -1.84
CA PHE A 197 26.18 -12.57 -2.89
C PHE A 197 25.65 -12.14 -4.25
N GLY A 198 25.05 -10.95 -4.36
CA GLY A 198 24.42 -10.47 -5.59
C GLY A 198 25.41 -10.33 -6.73
N LYS A 199 25.18 -11.06 -7.82
CA LYS A 199 25.97 -11.00 -9.06
C LYS A 199 25.08 -10.85 -10.28
N THR A 200 23.89 -11.46 -10.26
CA THR A 200 22.99 -11.50 -11.41
C THR A 200 21.82 -10.54 -11.21
N LEU A 201 21.75 -9.49 -12.04
CA LEU A 201 20.69 -8.48 -11.95
C LEU A 201 19.32 -9.07 -12.32
N PHE A 202 18.30 -8.73 -11.53
CA PHE A 202 16.94 -9.20 -11.73
C PHE A 202 16.15 -8.27 -12.67
N CYS A 203 16.06 -6.98 -12.34
CA CYS A 203 15.28 -6.00 -13.10
C CYS A 203 15.99 -4.63 -13.21
N PRO A 204 17.09 -4.53 -13.99
CA PRO A 204 17.96 -3.36 -13.97
C PRO A 204 17.30 -2.07 -14.47
N LYS A 205 16.26 -2.16 -15.32
CA LYS A 205 15.53 -1.00 -15.85
C LYS A 205 14.67 -0.29 -14.80
N ILE A 206 14.18 -1.03 -13.79
CA ILE A 206 13.28 -0.50 -12.75
C ILE A 206 14.04 -0.29 -11.44
N SER A 207 14.80 -1.31 -11.05
CA SER A 207 15.58 -1.32 -9.81
C SER A 207 16.99 -1.87 -10.07
N PRO A 208 17.99 -0.98 -10.25
CA PRO A 208 19.33 -1.36 -10.74
C PRO A 208 20.11 -2.25 -9.78
N ASN A 209 19.74 -2.29 -8.51
CA ASN A 209 20.46 -3.03 -7.47
C ASN A 209 19.80 -4.36 -7.08
N LYS A 210 18.64 -4.71 -7.66
CA LYS A 210 17.97 -5.98 -7.34
C LYS A 210 18.64 -7.13 -8.09
N THR A 211 18.89 -8.21 -7.38
CA THR A 211 19.57 -9.41 -7.90
C THR A 211 18.73 -10.67 -7.72
N TRP A 212 18.95 -11.69 -8.55
CA TRP A 212 18.29 -12.99 -8.40
C TRP A 212 18.73 -13.72 -7.13
N GLU A 213 19.97 -13.52 -6.68
CA GLU A 213 20.46 -14.04 -5.40
C GLU A 213 19.71 -13.39 -4.22
N GLY A 214 19.43 -12.09 -4.33
CA GLY A 214 18.55 -11.39 -3.38
C GLY A 214 17.13 -11.96 -3.39
N VAL A 215 16.51 -12.11 -4.55
CA VAL A 215 15.17 -12.73 -4.68
C VAL A 215 15.11 -14.10 -3.99
N SER A 216 16.08 -14.96 -4.28
CA SER A 216 16.16 -16.31 -3.70
C SER A 216 16.36 -16.25 -2.19
N GLY A 217 17.21 -15.33 -1.72
CA GLY A 217 17.44 -15.07 -0.30
C GLY A 217 16.22 -14.57 0.47
N GLY A 218 15.44 -13.68 -0.15
CA GLY A 218 14.19 -13.18 0.40
C GLY A 218 13.15 -14.29 0.59
N ILE A 219 12.94 -15.11 -0.44
CA ILE A 219 12.03 -16.26 -0.37
C ILE A 219 12.51 -17.25 0.70
N PHE A 220 13.80 -17.58 0.71
CA PHE A 220 14.36 -18.50 1.70
C PHE A 220 14.16 -18.00 3.14
N LEU A 221 14.51 -16.74 3.42
CA LEU A 221 14.41 -16.19 4.78
C LEU A 221 12.95 -16.06 5.23
N SER A 222 12.05 -15.69 4.31
CA SER A 222 10.60 -15.66 4.54
C SER A 222 10.06 -17.02 4.96
N VAL A 223 10.34 -18.08 4.16
CA VAL A 223 9.89 -19.44 4.48
C VAL A 223 10.53 -19.95 5.77
N PHE A 224 11.84 -19.76 5.93
CA PHE A 224 12.57 -20.23 7.11
C PHE A 224 12.03 -19.61 8.40
N SER A 225 11.80 -18.29 8.42
CA SER A 225 11.26 -17.58 9.57
C SER A 225 9.81 -18.00 9.89
N SER A 226 8.98 -18.22 8.87
CA SER A 226 7.60 -18.72 9.04
C SER A 226 7.57 -20.15 9.60
N LEU A 227 8.47 -21.02 9.15
CA LEU A 227 8.62 -22.36 9.71
C LEU A 227 9.09 -22.35 11.16
N ILE A 228 10.03 -21.46 11.53
CA ILE A 228 10.42 -21.27 12.93
C ILE A 228 9.20 -20.83 13.75
N LEU A 229 8.45 -19.84 13.27
CA LEU A 229 7.24 -19.35 13.93
C LEU A 229 6.24 -20.48 14.19
N SER A 230 6.09 -21.43 13.25
CA SER A 230 5.19 -22.60 13.41
C SER A 230 5.58 -23.53 14.56
N GLN A 231 6.84 -23.50 15.01
CA GLN A 231 7.34 -24.32 16.12
C GLN A 231 7.38 -23.56 17.45
N MET A 232 7.15 -22.24 17.42
CA MET A 232 7.25 -21.38 18.59
C MET A 232 5.93 -21.34 19.36
N ASN A 233 5.73 -22.31 20.26
CA ASN A 233 4.58 -22.33 21.19
C ASN A 233 4.70 -21.29 22.33
N PHE A 234 5.70 -20.40 22.31
CA PHE A 234 5.99 -19.46 23.41
C PHE A 234 5.17 -18.15 23.36
N LEU A 235 4.54 -17.83 22.22
CA LEU A 235 3.67 -16.65 22.13
C LEU A 235 2.32 -16.99 22.77
N SER A 236 2.25 -16.89 24.10
CA SER A 236 1.10 -17.24 24.94
C SER A 236 -0.22 -16.55 24.56
N PHE A 237 -0.14 -15.49 23.75
CA PHE A 237 -1.30 -14.76 23.23
C PHE A 237 -1.77 -15.23 21.84
N ILE A 238 -1.03 -16.11 21.16
CA ILE A 238 -1.37 -16.60 19.82
C ILE A 238 -1.78 -18.06 19.92
N THR A 239 -3.03 -18.34 19.56
CA THR A 239 -3.53 -19.72 19.39
C THR A 239 -2.94 -20.31 18.10
N LEU A 240 -1.83 -21.03 18.25
CA LEU A 240 -1.20 -21.78 17.17
C LEU A 240 -1.69 -23.22 17.07
N ASP A 241 -2.41 -23.70 18.10
CA ASP A 241 -2.65 -25.12 18.37
C ASP A 241 -3.43 -25.88 17.27
N ASP A 242 -4.01 -25.18 16.28
CA ASP A 242 -4.78 -25.80 15.18
C ASP A 242 -4.21 -25.53 13.78
N LEU A 243 -3.17 -24.70 13.63
CA LEU A 243 -2.63 -24.35 12.32
C LEU A 243 -1.51 -25.29 11.89
N HIS A 244 -1.82 -26.22 10.98
CA HIS A 244 -0.81 -27.09 10.38
C HIS A 244 0.35 -26.29 9.75
N THR A 245 1.59 -26.76 9.98
CA THR A 245 2.83 -26.18 9.43
C THR A 245 2.81 -25.95 7.92
N LYS A 246 2.01 -26.73 7.17
CA LYS A 246 1.80 -26.54 5.73
C LYS A 246 1.32 -25.12 5.37
N HIS A 247 0.47 -24.50 6.20
CA HIS A 247 -0.06 -23.17 5.94
C HIS A 247 1.00 -22.08 6.14
N PHE A 248 1.91 -22.23 7.10
CA PHE A 248 3.06 -21.33 7.29
C PHE A 248 3.96 -21.32 6.06
N LEU A 249 4.25 -22.52 5.51
CA LEU A 249 5.05 -22.68 4.31
C LEU A 249 4.38 -22.05 3.09
N LEU A 250 3.09 -22.36 2.86
CA LEU A 250 2.39 -21.88 1.66
C LEU A 250 2.11 -20.38 1.71
N ILE A 251 1.70 -19.83 2.87
CA ILE A 251 1.50 -18.39 3.04
C ILE A 251 2.82 -17.64 2.86
N SER A 252 3.92 -18.09 3.45
CA SER A 252 5.22 -17.40 3.30
C SER A 252 5.75 -17.41 1.86
N LEU A 253 5.54 -18.50 1.11
CA LEU A 253 5.82 -18.55 -0.32
C LEU A 253 4.98 -17.55 -1.11
N ILE A 254 3.66 -17.52 -0.86
CA ILE A 254 2.75 -16.57 -1.53
C ILE A 254 3.17 -15.12 -1.22
N VAL A 255 3.40 -14.82 0.06
CA VAL A 255 3.77 -13.48 0.50
C VAL A 255 5.09 -13.05 -0.11
N SER A 256 6.15 -13.87 -0.02
CA SER A 256 7.46 -13.50 -0.55
C SER A 256 7.45 -13.20 -2.05
N ILE A 257 6.76 -14.03 -2.84
CA ILE A 257 6.62 -13.80 -4.29
C ILE A 257 5.83 -12.51 -4.56
N ALA A 258 4.68 -12.33 -3.90
CA ALA A 258 3.84 -11.15 -4.09
C ALA A 258 4.54 -9.86 -3.63
N SER A 259 5.31 -9.91 -2.54
CA SER A 259 6.09 -8.78 -2.02
C SER A 259 7.14 -8.32 -3.01
N ILE A 260 7.87 -9.26 -3.66
CA ILE A 260 8.85 -8.92 -4.71
C ILE A 260 8.19 -8.14 -5.87
N PHE A 261 7.00 -8.57 -6.30
CA PHE A 261 6.26 -7.87 -7.35
C PHE A 261 5.71 -6.52 -6.89
N GLY A 262 5.21 -6.42 -5.66
CA GLY A 262 4.75 -5.16 -5.07
C GLY A 262 5.84 -4.09 -5.06
N ASP A 263 7.02 -4.44 -4.55
CA ASP A 263 8.20 -3.56 -4.50
C ASP A 263 8.68 -3.19 -5.93
N LEU A 264 8.53 -4.07 -6.94
CA LEU A 264 8.80 -3.70 -8.33
C LEU A 264 7.79 -2.69 -8.91
N ILE A 265 6.49 -2.86 -8.62
CA ILE A 265 5.44 -1.95 -9.11
C ILE A 265 5.60 -0.58 -8.46
N GLU A 266 5.85 -0.53 -7.16
CA GLU A 266 6.14 0.69 -6.43
C GLU A 266 7.40 1.37 -6.99
N SER A 267 8.49 0.61 -7.18
CA SER A 267 9.72 1.12 -7.78
C SER A 267 9.47 1.72 -9.17
N PHE A 268 8.66 1.06 -10.01
CA PHE A 268 8.30 1.59 -11.33
C PHE A 268 7.58 2.93 -11.24
N ILE A 269 6.57 3.03 -10.37
CA ILE A 269 5.81 4.25 -10.12
C ILE A 269 6.74 5.40 -9.71
N LYS A 270 7.72 5.14 -8.82
CA LYS A 270 8.73 6.14 -8.42
C LYS A 270 9.62 6.60 -9.57
N ARG A 271 10.05 5.68 -10.45
CA ARG A 271 10.88 6.05 -11.63
C ARG A 271 10.11 6.91 -12.62
N VAL A 272 8.82 6.63 -12.83
CA VAL A 272 7.97 7.50 -13.66
C VAL A 272 7.81 8.89 -13.05
N ALA A 273 7.82 8.98 -11.72
CA ALA A 273 7.78 10.25 -10.97
C ALA A 273 9.15 10.94 -10.80
N ASP A 274 10.22 10.40 -11.41
CA ASP A 274 11.60 10.87 -11.29
C ASP A 274 12.09 11.03 -9.83
N VAL A 275 11.62 10.14 -8.95
CA VAL A 275 12.05 10.08 -7.55
C VAL A 275 12.62 8.70 -7.22
N LYS A 276 13.43 8.66 -6.16
CA LYS A 276 13.97 7.40 -5.64
C LYS A 276 13.16 6.84 -4.47
N ASP A 277 12.71 7.71 -3.59
CA ASP A 277 11.93 7.39 -2.40
C ASP A 277 10.56 8.07 -2.53
N SER A 278 9.50 7.41 -2.10
CA SER A 278 8.12 7.93 -2.25
C SER A 278 7.85 9.12 -1.33
N GLY A 279 8.57 9.20 -0.22
CA GLY A 279 8.48 10.27 0.78
C GLY A 279 9.69 10.30 1.71
N SER A 280 9.58 11.09 2.77
CA SER A 280 10.64 11.25 3.78
C SER A 280 10.11 11.08 5.21
N LEU A 281 8.95 10.42 5.36
CA LEU A 281 8.26 10.26 6.64
C LEU A 281 9.11 9.46 7.63
N PHE A 282 9.81 8.43 7.15
CA PHE A 282 10.70 7.61 7.95
C PHE A 282 12.15 7.97 7.63
N PRO A 283 12.87 8.66 8.54
CA PRO A 283 14.24 9.08 8.30
C PRO A 283 15.13 7.89 7.92
N GLY A 284 15.79 7.98 6.77
CA GLY A 284 16.65 6.91 6.24
C GLY A 284 15.90 5.71 5.63
N HIS A 285 14.58 5.77 5.49
CA HIS A 285 13.71 4.65 5.08
C HIS A 285 12.73 4.96 3.96
N GLY A 286 12.66 6.21 3.55
CA GLY A 286 11.71 6.66 2.54
C GLY A 286 10.35 7.01 3.14
N GLY A 287 9.33 6.87 2.32
CA GLY A 287 7.96 7.16 2.66
C GLY A 287 7.20 5.98 3.27
N ILE A 288 5.91 6.17 3.47
CA ILE A 288 5.02 5.11 3.93
C ILE A 288 4.67 4.11 2.83
N LEU A 289 4.67 4.56 1.57
CA LEU A 289 4.43 3.70 0.41
C LEU A 289 5.55 2.66 0.27
N ASP A 290 6.81 3.09 0.45
CA ASP A 290 8.02 2.25 0.50
C ASP A 290 7.99 1.15 1.60
N ARG A 291 7.02 1.20 2.52
CA ARG A 291 6.88 0.26 3.64
C ARG A 291 5.67 -0.65 3.51
N LEU A 292 4.70 -0.24 2.70
CA LEU A 292 3.43 -0.92 2.56
C LEU A 292 3.28 -1.61 1.23
N ASP A 293 4.12 -1.35 0.24
CA ASP A 293 4.10 -2.01 -1.07
C ASP A 293 4.09 -3.53 -0.96
N SER A 294 5.08 -4.12 -0.28
CA SER A 294 5.19 -5.56 -0.07
C SER A 294 3.99 -6.15 0.68
N LEU A 295 3.43 -5.38 1.63
CA LEU A 295 2.29 -5.78 2.45
C LEU A 295 0.97 -5.71 1.68
N CYS A 296 0.67 -4.57 1.06
CA CYS A 296 -0.56 -4.36 0.31
C CYS A 296 -0.66 -5.31 -0.87
N PHE A 297 0.45 -5.59 -1.57
CA PHE A 297 0.42 -6.52 -2.70
C PHE A 297 0.24 -7.97 -2.30
N SER A 298 0.75 -8.39 -1.14
CA SER A 298 0.63 -9.78 -0.67
C SER A 298 -0.72 -10.09 -0.02
N ALA A 299 -1.36 -9.10 0.63
CA ALA A 299 -2.59 -9.30 1.38
C ALA A 299 -3.75 -9.97 0.59
N PRO A 300 -4.05 -9.61 -0.67
CA PRO A 300 -5.14 -10.23 -1.43
C PRO A 300 -4.89 -11.70 -1.71
N PHE A 301 -3.63 -12.08 -1.99
CA PHE A 301 -3.28 -13.47 -2.27
C PHE A 301 -3.35 -14.33 -1.01
N VAL A 302 -2.93 -13.79 0.13
CA VAL A 302 -3.09 -14.47 1.43
C VAL A 302 -4.56 -14.65 1.76
N TYR A 303 -5.39 -13.62 1.57
CA TYR A 303 -6.83 -13.70 1.78
C TYR A 303 -7.48 -14.76 0.89
N LEU A 304 -7.15 -14.79 -0.41
CA LEU A 304 -7.65 -15.81 -1.33
C LEU A 304 -7.24 -17.22 -0.90
N TYR A 305 -5.99 -17.40 -0.48
CA TYR A 305 -5.52 -18.68 0.05
C TYR A 305 -6.32 -19.13 1.29
N ILE A 306 -6.57 -18.20 2.22
CA ILE A 306 -7.39 -18.46 3.41
C ILE A 306 -8.80 -18.89 3.01
N GLN A 307 -9.46 -18.16 2.12
CA GLN A 307 -10.84 -18.46 1.70
C GLN A 307 -10.95 -19.79 0.94
N ILE A 308 -9.96 -20.16 0.13
CA ILE A 308 -10.03 -21.37 -0.70
C ILE A 308 -9.59 -22.62 0.07
N PHE A 309 -8.55 -22.51 0.91
CA PHE A 309 -7.87 -23.68 1.48
C PHE A 309 -7.96 -23.78 3.01
N MET A 310 -8.42 -22.73 3.68
CA MET A 310 -8.47 -22.69 5.15
C MET A 310 -9.86 -22.42 5.71
N HIS A 311 -10.85 -22.12 4.87
CA HIS A 311 -12.21 -21.78 5.33
C HIS A 311 -12.82 -22.87 6.22
N ASP A 312 -12.62 -24.15 5.87
CA ASP A 312 -13.14 -25.29 6.65
C ASP A 312 -12.30 -25.62 7.89
N VAL A 313 -11.09 -25.08 7.98
CA VAL A 313 -10.13 -25.32 9.07
C VAL A 313 -10.19 -24.21 10.13
N LEU A 314 -10.59 -23.01 9.73
CA LEU A 314 -10.65 -21.84 10.59
C LEU A 314 -12.00 -21.75 11.29
N GLU A 315 -11.95 -21.55 12.61
CA GLU A 315 -13.15 -21.31 13.40
C GLU A 315 -13.54 -19.83 13.34
N LEU A 316 -14.82 -19.55 13.12
CA LEU A 316 -15.36 -18.20 13.25
C LEU A 316 -15.26 -17.75 14.73
N ALA A 317 -14.86 -16.50 14.93
CA ALA A 317 -14.67 -15.87 16.23
C ALA A 317 -16.00 -15.41 16.87
#